data_AF-A0A7L4BCR1-F1
#
_entry.id   AF-A0A7L4BCR1-F1
#
_cell.length_a   1.000
_cell.length_b   1.000
_cell.length_c   1.000
_cell.angle_alpha   90.00
_cell.angle_beta   90.00
_cell.angle_gamma   90.00
#
_symmetry.space_group_name_H-M   'P 1'
#
loop_
_entity.id
_entity.type
_entity.pdbx_description
1 polymer ?
#
loop_
_entity_poly.entity_id
_entity_poly.type
_entity_poly.pdbx_seq_one_letter_code
_entity_poly.pdbx_strand_id
1 'polypeptide(L)'
;EEAKMSRKSKRSLKEKFALKNNLVKEALSEFLGTFILIALGCGCVGQAVLSRGTHGGTMTISVGFSMAVTIAVYVSGGVSGGHINPAVSLAMCVTGRLKWTKLPIYILAQLLGAFVGAAAVFGIYYDALMEYSNGTLEVTGPNATAHIFATYPAPYLSLINGFADQVMSTAVLLLAIFAIFDTRNNSVPKGLEPIAVGLLIIVLTCSLGMNSGCAMNPARDLGPRLFTAIAGWGMEVFTAGNNWWWVPIVAPMLGGVLGAMTYIVFIEIHHSDTQPGEENDVYDKYELTNM
;
A
#
# COMPACT_ATOMS: atom_id res chain seq x y z
N GLU A 1 -31.15 -34.92 33.98
CA GLU A 1 -30.50 -33.61 34.14
C GLU A 1 -28.99 -33.60 33.84
N GLU A 2 -28.30 -34.73 33.86
CA GLU A 2 -26.83 -34.79 33.65
C GLU A 2 -26.38 -34.56 32.19
N ALA A 3 -27.25 -34.73 31.20
CA ALA A 3 -26.91 -34.52 29.79
C ALA A 3 -26.79 -33.04 29.37
N LYS A 4 -27.21 -32.09 30.23
CA LYS A 4 -27.07 -30.63 29.97
C LYS A 4 -25.80 -30.01 30.56
N MET A 5 -25.07 -30.72 31.44
CA MET A 5 -23.83 -30.21 32.06
C MET A 5 -22.56 -30.47 31.26
N SER A 6 -22.58 -31.38 30.27
CA SER A 6 -21.37 -31.81 29.54
C SER A 6 -20.98 -30.94 28.34
N ARG A 7 -21.83 -30.00 27.90
CA ARG A 7 -21.56 -29.14 26.71
C ARG A 7 -20.75 -27.87 26.96
N LYS A 8 -20.21 -27.68 28.17
CA LYS A 8 -19.46 -26.45 28.56
C LYS A 8 -17.92 -26.57 28.46
N SER A 9 -17.41 -27.67 27.93
CA SER A 9 -15.98 -28.03 27.89
C SER A 9 -15.62 -28.43 26.45
N LYS A 10 -14.72 -27.83 25.67
CA LYS A 10 -13.66 -26.82 25.85
C LYS A 10 -13.78 -25.87 24.65
N ARG A 11 -14.04 -24.57 24.85
CA ARG A 11 -13.83 -23.61 23.75
C ARG A 11 -12.38 -23.72 23.29
N SER A 12 -12.16 -23.92 21.99
CA SER A 12 -10.82 -23.97 21.39
C SER A 12 -10.05 -22.70 21.79
N LEU A 13 -8.72 -22.78 21.96
CA LEU A 13 -7.90 -21.58 22.25
C LEU A 13 -8.20 -20.45 21.24
N LYS A 14 -8.45 -20.84 19.98
CA LYS A 14 -8.90 -19.96 18.89
C LYS A 14 -10.17 -19.19 19.25
N GLU A 15 -11.18 -19.83 19.84
CA GLU A 15 -12.45 -19.19 20.19
C GLU A 15 -12.35 -18.30 21.44
N LYS A 16 -11.32 -18.51 22.27
CA LYS A 16 -11.04 -17.66 23.44
C LYS A 16 -10.35 -16.36 23.04
N PHE A 17 -9.44 -16.41 22.05
CA PHE A 17 -8.69 -15.25 21.58
C PHE A 17 -9.29 -14.59 20.31
N ALA A 18 -10.22 -15.24 19.62
CA ALA A 18 -10.88 -14.67 18.46
C ALA A 18 -11.68 -13.43 18.85
N LEU A 19 -11.33 -12.30 18.24
CA LEU A 19 -12.10 -11.08 18.36
C LEU A 19 -13.51 -11.28 17.81
N LYS A 20 -14.49 -10.63 18.44
CA LYS A 20 -15.89 -10.70 18.00
C LYS A 20 -16.28 -9.52 17.12
N ASN A 21 -15.69 -8.35 17.36
CA ASN A 21 -15.97 -7.13 16.61
C ASN A 21 -15.20 -7.15 15.27
N ASN A 22 -15.93 -7.16 14.16
CA ASN A 22 -15.35 -7.15 12.82
C ASN A 22 -14.50 -5.91 12.55
N LEU A 23 -14.89 -4.75 13.07
CA LEU A 23 -14.13 -3.51 12.90
C LEU A 23 -12.75 -3.57 13.55
N VAL A 24 -12.64 -4.23 14.70
CA VAL A 24 -11.36 -4.43 15.39
C VAL A 24 -10.49 -5.43 14.62
N LYS A 25 -11.09 -6.49 14.04
CA LYS A 25 -10.36 -7.42 13.19
C LYS A 25 -9.78 -6.73 11.95
N GLU A 26 -10.61 -5.92 11.29
CA GLU A 26 -10.22 -5.13 10.13
C GLU A 26 -9.10 -4.15 10.49
N ALA A 27 -9.24 -3.41 11.59
CA ALA A 27 -8.21 -2.49 12.07
C ALA A 27 -6.87 -3.18 12.36
N LEU A 28 -6.87 -4.33 13.06
CA LEU A 28 -5.64 -5.09 13.31
C LEU A 28 -5.03 -5.65 12.01
N SER A 29 -5.88 -6.03 11.06
CA SER A 29 -5.45 -6.54 9.77
C SER A 29 -4.80 -5.44 8.92
N GLU A 30 -5.40 -4.24 8.88
CA GLU A 30 -4.82 -3.06 8.23
C GLU A 30 -3.51 -2.62 8.90
N PHE A 31 -3.47 -2.61 10.24
CA PHE A 31 -2.24 -2.34 10.99
C PHE A 31 -1.12 -3.32 10.62
N LEU A 32 -1.40 -4.62 10.64
CA LEU A 32 -0.40 -5.64 10.35
C LEU A 32 0.03 -5.62 8.87
N GLY A 33 -0.91 -5.44 7.96
CA GLY A 33 -0.63 -5.31 6.53
C GLY A 33 0.29 -4.11 6.26
N THR A 34 -0.05 -2.93 6.78
CA THR A 34 0.79 -1.74 6.60
C THR A 34 2.12 -1.83 7.36
N PHE A 35 2.18 -2.52 8.50
CA PHE A 35 3.45 -2.85 9.15
C PHE A 35 4.37 -3.66 8.24
N ILE A 36 3.87 -4.74 7.64
CA ILE A 36 4.65 -5.60 6.73
C ILE A 36 5.08 -4.82 5.49
N LEU A 37 4.18 -4.03 4.91
CA LEU A 37 4.47 -3.14 3.78
C LEU A 37 5.71 -2.27 4.06
N ILE A 38 5.72 -1.60 5.21
CA ILE A 38 6.79 -0.67 5.57
C ILE A 38 8.04 -1.38 6.05
N ALA A 39 7.90 -2.44 6.84
CA ALA A 39 9.05 -3.18 7.34
C ALA A 39 9.91 -3.74 6.18
N LEU A 40 9.26 -4.34 5.18
CA LEU A 40 9.95 -4.90 4.02
C LEU A 40 10.30 -3.82 2.99
N GLY A 41 9.39 -2.87 2.73
CA GLY A 41 9.61 -1.78 1.77
C GLY A 41 10.72 -0.83 2.20
N CYS A 42 10.70 -0.30 3.42
CA CYS A 42 11.80 0.53 3.91
C CYS A 42 13.07 -0.30 4.13
N GLY A 43 12.96 -1.59 4.45
CA GLY A 43 14.10 -2.50 4.54
C GLY A 43 14.87 -2.63 3.22
N CYS A 44 14.18 -2.72 2.06
CA CYS A 44 14.86 -2.79 0.77
C CYS A 44 15.55 -1.45 0.39
N VAL A 45 14.94 -0.31 0.74
CA VAL A 45 15.57 1.00 0.57
C VAL A 45 16.78 1.14 1.49
N GLY A 46 16.66 0.76 2.76
CA GLY A 46 17.74 0.79 3.73
C GLY A 46 18.93 -0.05 3.27
N GLN A 47 18.68 -1.26 2.77
CA GLN A 47 19.73 -2.11 2.21
C GLN A 47 20.47 -1.46 1.03
N ALA A 48 19.76 -0.85 0.08
CA ALA A 48 20.38 -0.18 -1.05
C ALA A 48 21.19 1.07 -0.62
N VAL A 49 20.61 1.91 0.23
CA VAL A 49 21.21 3.18 0.68
C VAL A 49 22.43 2.92 1.56
N LEU A 50 22.26 2.15 2.64
CA LEU A 50 23.29 1.94 3.66
C LEU A 50 24.47 1.13 3.13
N SER A 51 24.27 0.31 2.10
CA SER A 51 25.33 -0.43 1.42
C SER A 51 26.06 0.37 0.33
N ARG A 52 25.74 1.67 0.16
CA ARG A 52 26.23 2.53 -0.93
C ARG A 52 26.01 1.89 -2.31
N GLY A 53 24.88 1.22 -2.49
CA GLY A 53 24.49 0.60 -3.75
C GLY A 53 25.06 -0.81 -4.00
N THR A 54 25.88 -1.36 -3.10
CA THR A 54 26.49 -2.69 -3.31
C THR A 54 25.50 -3.84 -3.12
N HIS A 55 24.44 -3.65 -2.33
CA HIS A 55 23.39 -4.64 -2.05
C HIS A 55 22.02 -4.23 -2.62
N GLY A 56 21.98 -3.30 -3.59
CA GLY A 56 20.76 -2.91 -4.27
C GLY A 56 20.81 -1.53 -4.91
N GLY A 57 19.81 -1.20 -5.70
CA GLY A 57 19.62 0.11 -6.33
C GLY A 57 18.16 0.33 -6.72
N THR A 58 17.89 1.25 -7.64
CA THR A 58 16.52 1.63 -8.02
C THR A 58 15.66 0.43 -8.40
N MET A 59 16.16 -0.50 -9.21
CA MET A 59 15.39 -1.67 -9.64
C MET A 59 15.05 -2.62 -8.48
N THR A 60 16.01 -2.89 -7.59
CA THR A 60 15.76 -3.77 -6.43
C THR A 60 14.80 -3.11 -5.43
N ILE A 61 14.83 -1.78 -5.32
CA ILE A 61 13.85 -1.02 -4.53
C ILE A 61 12.46 -1.16 -5.17
N SER A 62 12.33 -0.90 -6.48
CA SER A 62 11.06 -1.02 -7.21
C SER A 62 10.45 -2.42 -7.06
N VAL A 63 11.24 -3.48 -7.29
CA VAL A 63 10.78 -4.86 -7.13
C VAL A 63 10.48 -5.18 -5.66
N GLY A 64 11.40 -4.89 -4.75
CA GLY A 64 11.29 -5.24 -3.33
C GLY A 64 10.11 -4.56 -2.65
N PHE A 65 9.93 -3.25 -2.86
CA PHE A 65 8.82 -2.50 -2.28
C PHE A 65 7.48 -2.96 -2.84
N SER A 66 7.41 -3.23 -4.15
CA SER A 66 6.18 -3.72 -4.78
C SER A 66 5.81 -5.13 -4.29
N MET A 67 6.80 -6.01 -4.11
CA MET A 67 6.54 -7.34 -3.52
C MET A 67 6.20 -7.25 -2.04
N ALA A 68 6.70 -6.25 -1.30
CA ALA A 68 6.23 -5.99 0.06
C ALA A 68 4.71 -5.65 0.08
N VAL A 69 4.22 -4.89 -0.90
CA VAL A 69 2.78 -4.63 -1.08
C VAL A 69 2.04 -5.95 -1.32
N THR A 70 2.50 -6.78 -2.27
CA THR A 70 1.91 -8.09 -2.56
C THR A 70 1.75 -8.94 -1.30
N ILE A 71 2.81 -9.08 -0.50
CA ILE A 71 2.79 -9.87 0.74
C ILE A 71 1.87 -9.22 1.78
N ALA A 72 1.89 -7.89 1.92
CA ALA A 72 1.01 -7.18 2.84
C ALA A 72 -0.48 -7.40 2.51
N VAL A 73 -0.85 -7.38 1.22
CA VAL A 73 -2.20 -7.68 0.76
C VAL A 73 -2.55 -9.15 1.01
N TYR A 74 -1.65 -10.11 0.78
CA TYR A 74 -1.91 -11.51 1.17
C TYR A 74 -2.15 -11.68 2.67
N VAL A 75 -1.39 -10.96 3.51
CA VAL A 75 -1.49 -11.03 4.97
C VAL A 75 -2.81 -10.45 5.49
N SER A 76 -3.35 -9.42 4.83
CA SER A 76 -4.49 -8.64 5.33
C SER A 76 -5.79 -8.82 4.53
N GLY A 77 -5.70 -9.24 3.27
CA GLY A 77 -6.79 -9.26 2.30
C GLY A 77 -8.01 -10.06 2.75
N GLY A 78 -7.80 -11.24 3.34
CA GLY A 78 -8.89 -12.11 3.78
C GLY A 78 -9.71 -11.59 4.97
N VAL A 79 -9.28 -10.50 5.63
CA VAL A 79 -9.98 -9.93 6.79
C VAL A 79 -10.49 -8.51 6.52
N SER A 80 -9.62 -7.60 6.07
CA SER A 80 -9.98 -6.18 5.85
C SER A 80 -10.24 -5.81 4.39
N GLY A 81 -9.92 -6.70 3.46
CA GLY A 81 -9.76 -6.37 2.03
C GLY A 81 -8.33 -5.93 1.68
N GLY A 82 -7.45 -5.75 2.68
CA GLY A 82 -6.04 -5.42 2.48
C GLY A 82 -5.83 -4.08 1.78
N HIS A 83 -6.53 -3.04 2.24
CA HIS A 83 -6.43 -1.71 1.64
C HIS A 83 -5.02 -1.15 1.82
N ILE A 84 -4.49 -1.24 3.06
CA ILE A 84 -3.15 -0.85 3.52
C ILE A 84 -2.70 0.55 3.04
N ASN A 85 -3.66 1.39 2.64
CA ASN A 85 -3.48 2.66 1.96
C ASN A 85 -4.73 3.55 2.17
N PRO A 86 -4.57 4.76 2.73
CA PRO A 86 -5.66 5.72 2.89
C PRO A 86 -6.33 6.12 1.57
N ALA A 87 -5.57 6.26 0.48
CA ALA A 87 -6.11 6.62 -0.84
C ALA A 87 -7.02 5.51 -1.40
N VAL A 88 -6.64 4.24 -1.22
CA VAL A 88 -7.48 3.10 -1.58
C VAL A 88 -8.74 3.06 -0.72
N SER A 89 -8.60 3.27 0.59
CA SER A 89 -9.74 3.28 1.51
C SER A 89 -10.73 4.39 1.20
N LEU A 90 -10.25 5.60 0.86
CA LEU A 90 -11.08 6.71 0.41
C LEU A 90 -11.79 6.39 -0.91
N ALA A 91 -11.06 5.89 -1.91
CA ALA A 91 -11.66 5.50 -3.20
C ALA A 91 -12.79 4.47 -3.00
N MET A 92 -12.56 3.43 -2.19
CA MET A 92 -13.58 2.45 -1.85
C MET A 92 -14.79 3.07 -1.14
N CYS A 93 -14.61 4.09 -0.29
CA CYS A 93 -15.71 4.84 0.31
C CYS A 93 -16.51 5.64 -0.72
N VAL A 94 -15.83 6.39 -1.58
CA VAL A 94 -16.45 7.21 -2.63
C VAL A 94 -17.29 6.36 -3.58
N THR A 95 -16.80 5.16 -3.92
CA THR A 95 -17.51 4.26 -4.83
C THR A 95 -18.47 3.30 -4.13
N GLY A 96 -18.77 3.51 -2.85
CA GLY A 96 -19.76 2.71 -2.09
C GLY A 96 -19.32 1.29 -1.71
N ARG A 97 -18.03 0.95 -1.88
CA ARG A 97 -17.43 -0.36 -1.56
C ARG A 97 -16.93 -0.46 -0.11
N LEU A 98 -16.76 0.65 0.60
CA LEU A 98 -16.45 0.72 2.03
C LEU A 98 -17.38 1.71 2.75
N LYS A 99 -17.88 1.34 3.93
CA LYS A 99 -18.68 2.27 4.75
C LYS A 99 -17.82 3.43 5.26
N TRP A 100 -18.27 4.67 5.08
CA TRP A 100 -17.59 5.88 5.55
C TRP A 100 -17.20 5.88 7.03
N THR A 101 -18.00 5.24 7.89
CA THR A 101 -17.70 5.11 9.33
C THR A 101 -16.43 4.30 9.62
N LYS A 102 -15.97 3.46 8.68
CA LYS A 102 -14.75 2.66 8.82
C LYS A 102 -13.49 3.41 8.40
N LEU A 103 -13.62 4.40 7.51
CA LEU A 103 -12.50 5.14 6.93
C LEU A 103 -11.52 5.70 7.99
N PRO A 104 -11.94 6.45 9.02
CA PRO A 104 -10.99 6.97 10.01
C PRO A 104 -10.25 5.88 10.78
N ILE A 105 -10.87 4.72 10.99
CA ILE A 105 -10.27 3.59 11.70
C ILE A 105 -9.24 2.90 10.81
N TYR A 106 -9.53 2.71 9.52
CA TYR A 106 -8.58 2.19 8.54
C TYR A 106 -7.36 3.12 8.44
N ILE A 107 -7.57 4.42 8.27
CA ILE A 107 -6.47 5.41 8.18
C ILE A 107 -5.60 5.39 9.44
N LEU A 108 -6.20 5.38 10.63
CA LEU A 108 -5.46 5.34 11.88
C LEU A 108 -4.65 4.04 12.02
N ALA A 109 -5.27 2.88 11.72
CA ALA A 109 -4.59 1.60 11.77
C ALA A 109 -3.40 1.53 10.80
N GLN A 110 -3.58 2.01 9.57
CA GLN A 110 -2.55 2.08 8.55
C GLN A 110 -1.40 3.00 8.99
N LEU A 111 -1.69 4.20 9.51
CA LEU A 111 -0.67 5.14 10.00
C LEU A 111 0.14 4.54 11.15
N LEU A 112 -0.52 3.91 12.12
CA LEU A 112 0.15 3.24 13.24
C LEU A 112 0.99 2.05 12.77
N GLY A 113 0.47 1.23 11.84
CA GLY A 113 1.21 0.13 11.25
C GLY A 113 2.47 0.61 10.54
N ALA A 114 2.34 1.68 9.75
CA ALA A 114 3.45 2.29 9.04
C ALA A 114 4.52 2.88 9.99
N PHE A 115 4.09 3.58 11.03
CA PHE A 115 4.97 4.12 12.07
C PHE A 115 5.76 3.00 12.78
N VAL A 116 5.09 1.94 13.22
CA VAL A 116 5.74 0.81 13.90
C VAL A 116 6.64 0.02 12.95
N GLY A 117 6.26 -0.10 11.67
CA GLY A 117 7.10 -0.71 10.65
C GLY A 117 8.40 0.05 10.44
N ALA A 118 8.33 1.39 10.39
CA ALA A 118 9.53 2.25 10.31
C ALA A 118 10.43 2.09 11.54
N ALA A 119 9.84 2.07 12.74
CA ALA A 119 10.58 1.85 13.98
C ALA A 119 11.31 0.48 14.00
N ALA A 120 10.68 -0.57 13.49
CA ALA A 120 11.29 -1.89 13.38
C ALA A 120 12.50 -1.88 12.43
N VAL A 121 12.37 -1.25 11.25
CA VAL A 121 13.49 -1.11 10.29
C VAL A 121 14.62 -0.30 10.88
N PHE A 122 14.32 0.81 11.56
CA PHE A 122 15.33 1.61 12.25
C PHE A 122 16.10 0.80 13.29
N GLY A 123 15.40 0.00 14.12
CA GLY A 123 16.04 -0.86 15.11
C GLY A 123 16.93 -1.95 14.49
N ILE A 124 16.46 -2.60 13.41
CA ILE A 124 17.23 -3.65 12.73
C ILE A 124 18.47 -3.09 12.02
N TYR A 125 18.38 -1.90 11.43
CA TYR A 125 19.48 -1.24 10.71
C TYR A 125 20.25 -0.23 11.55
N TYR A 126 20.07 -0.19 12.87
CA TYR A 126 20.62 0.88 13.72
C TYR A 126 22.14 1.03 13.57
N ASP A 127 22.89 -0.08 13.70
CA ASP A 127 24.35 -0.05 13.58
C ASP A 127 24.81 0.40 12.18
N ALA A 128 24.12 -0.06 11.12
CA ALA A 128 24.41 0.33 9.75
C ALA A 128 24.07 1.81 9.48
N LEU A 129 23.00 2.34 10.09
CA LEU A 129 22.66 3.76 10.03
C LEU A 129 23.74 4.61 10.70
N MET A 130 24.19 4.21 11.89
CA MET A 130 25.23 4.94 12.62
C MET A 130 26.56 4.93 11.87
N GLU A 131 26.96 3.78 11.32
CA GLU A 131 28.17 3.65 10.51
C GLU A 131 28.09 4.48 9.21
N TYR A 132 26.97 4.38 8.47
CA TYR A 132 26.81 5.09 7.20
C TYR A 132 26.84 6.62 7.36
N SER A 133 26.25 7.11 8.44
CA SER A 133 26.00 8.53 8.68
C SER A 133 26.97 9.19 9.67
N ASN A 134 28.02 8.48 10.12
CA ASN A 134 28.93 8.92 11.18
C ASN A 134 28.17 9.42 12.43
N GLY A 135 27.09 8.72 12.79
CA GLY A 135 26.22 9.05 13.91
C GLY A 135 25.29 10.25 13.72
N THR A 136 25.22 10.87 12.54
CA THR A 136 24.41 12.07 12.29
C THR A 136 23.25 11.78 11.33
N LEU A 137 22.02 11.81 11.84
CA LEU A 137 20.82 11.47 11.07
C LEU A 137 20.31 12.68 10.25
N GLU A 138 20.76 12.78 9.01
CA GLU A 138 20.45 13.90 8.11
C GLU A 138 19.22 13.64 7.20
N VAL A 139 18.46 14.70 6.92
CA VAL A 139 17.30 14.66 6.00
C VAL A 139 17.71 14.94 4.55
N THR A 140 18.67 15.86 4.36
CA THR A 140 19.19 16.26 3.05
C THR A 140 20.71 16.15 3.03
N GLY A 141 21.31 16.03 1.84
CA GLY A 141 22.75 15.88 1.67
C GLY A 141 23.20 14.49 1.20
N PRO A 142 24.52 14.29 1.01
CA PRO A 142 25.08 13.09 0.39
C PRO A 142 24.96 11.82 1.24
N ASN A 143 24.87 11.97 2.58
CA ASN A 143 24.65 10.86 3.51
C ASN A 143 23.27 10.94 4.19
N ALA A 144 22.31 11.64 3.57
CA ALA A 144 20.95 11.69 4.08
C ALA A 144 20.36 10.29 4.21
N THR A 145 19.62 10.03 5.28
CA THR A 145 19.03 8.71 5.57
C THR A 145 17.52 8.76 5.77
N ALA A 146 16.93 9.95 5.91
CA ALA A 146 15.48 10.10 6.11
C ALA A 146 14.66 9.52 4.93
N HIS A 147 15.23 9.55 3.72
CA HIS A 147 14.60 9.04 2.50
C HIS A 147 14.46 7.52 2.44
N ILE A 148 15.09 6.79 3.39
CA ILE A 148 14.83 5.36 3.61
C ILE A 148 13.36 5.14 4.06
N PHE A 149 12.83 6.09 4.82
CA PHE A 149 11.55 5.93 5.53
C PHE A 149 10.40 6.64 4.80
N ALA A 150 10.56 7.90 4.43
CA ALA A 150 9.55 8.73 3.77
C ALA A 150 10.07 9.28 2.43
N THR A 151 9.19 9.72 1.54
CA THR A 151 9.61 10.24 0.25
C THR A 151 9.99 11.71 0.30
N TYR A 152 10.93 12.10 -0.54
CA TYR A 152 11.35 13.49 -0.71
C TYR A 152 11.45 13.77 -2.22
N PRO A 153 11.16 15.01 -2.67
CA PRO A 153 11.21 15.35 -4.07
C PRO A 153 12.66 15.46 -4.53
N ALA A 154 12.92 15.12 -5.80
CA ALA A 154 14.20 15.38 -6.41
C ALA A 154 14.51 16.90 -6.42
N PRO A 155 15.80 17.32 -6.37
CA PRO A 155 16.16 18.74 -6.25
C PRO A 155 15.62 19.65 -7.36
N TYR A 156 15.36 19.11 -8.55
CA TYR A 156 14.83 19.85 -9.69
C TYR A 156 13.29 19.94 -9.70
N LEU A 157 12.60 19.21 -8.84
CA LEU A 157 11.15 19.05 -8.91
C LEU A 157 10.44 20.19 -8.17
N SER A 158 9.58 20.91 -8.90
CA SER A 158 8.69 21.91 -8.29
C SER A 158 7.54 21.23 -7.53
N LEU A 159 6.99 21.91 -6.51
CA LEU A 159 5.84 21.40 -5.76
C LEU A 159 4.63 21.10 -6.66
N ILE A 160 4.37 21.95 -7.65
CA ILE A 160 3.24 21.78 -8.57
C ILE A 160 3.40 20.50 -9.40
N ASN A 161 4.59 20.29 -9.98
CA ASN A 161 4.85 19.10 -10.76
C ASN A 161 4.89 17.84 -9.88
N GLY A 162 5.43 17.94 -8.66
CA GLY A 162 5.40 16.83 -7.71
C GLY A 162 3.98 16.48 -7.25
N PHE A 163 3.10 17.47 -7.11
CA PHE A 163 1.68 17.23 -6.85
C PHE A 163 1.02 16.51 -8.03
N ALA A 164 1.23 16.98 -9.26
CA ALA A 164 0.68 16.34 -10.46
C ALA A 164 1.20 14.91 -10.66
N ASP A 165 2.50 14.67 -10.41
CA ASP A 165 3.16 13.36 -10.41
C ASP A 165 2.50 12.37 -9.45
N GLN A 166 2.23 12.81 -8.21
CA GLN A 166 1.57 11.98 -7.20
C GLN A 166 0.08 11.74 -7.50
N VAL A 167 -0.63 12.73 -8.07
CA VAL A 167 -2.01 12.54 -8.55
C VAL A 167 -2.03 11.50 -9.67
N MET A 168 -1.16 11.65 -10.69
CA MET A 168 -1.13 10.78 -11.86
C MET A 168 -0.77 9.33 -11.50
N SER A 169 0.31 9.13 -10.74
CA SER A 169 0.74 7.79 -10.32
C SER A 169 -0.33 7.07 -9.50
N THR A 170 -1.00 7.78 -8.58
CA THR A 170 -2.06 7.18 -7.75
C THR A 170 -3.36 6.97 -8.54
N ALA A 171 -3.67 7.82 -9.51
CA ALA A 171 -4.81 7.62 -10.40
C ALA A 171 -4.65 6.36 -11.25
N VAL A 172 -3.48 6.15 -11.85
CA VAL A 172 -3.20 4.91 -12.60
C VAL A 172 -3.23 3.70 -11.68
N LEU A 173 -2.68 3.81 -10.47
CA LEU A 173 -2.74 2.74 -9.47
C LEU A 173 -4.19 2.31 -9.19
N LEU A 174 -5.08 3.25 -8.86
CA LEU A 174 -6.46 2.93 -8.50
C LEU A 174 -7.32 2.51 -9.69
N LEU A 175 -7.09 3.09 -10.86
CA LEU A 175 -7.73 2.65 -12.11
C LEU A 175 -7.43 1.17 -12.37
N ALA A 176 -6.15 0.79 -12.30
CA ALA A 176 -5.73 -0.58 -12.56
C ALA A 176 -6.13 -1.55 -11.41
N ILE A 177 -6.11 -1.11 -10.15
CA ILE A 177 -6.65 -1.92 -9.04
C ILE A 177 -8.13 -2.24 -9.29
N PHE A 178 -8.93 -1.27 -9.70
CA PHE A 178 -10.34 -1.53 -10.00
C PHE A 178 -10.47 -2.52 -11.15
N ALA A 179 -9.68 -2.37 -12.22
CA ALA A 179 -9.66 -3.32 -13.33
C ALA A 179 -9.25 -4.75 -12.93
N ILE A 180 -8.26 -4.90 -12.04
CA ILE A 180 -7.76 -6.20 -11.56
C ILE A 180 -8.83 -6.93 -10.73
N PHE A 181 -9.57 -6.20 -9.90
CA PHE A 181 -10.56 -6.78 -8.98
C PHE A 181 -11.98 -6.85 -9.58
N ASP A 182 -12.20 -6.32 -10.78
CA ASP A 182 -13.48 -6.42 -11.47
C ASP A 182 -13.63 -7.78 -12.16
N THR A 183 -14.49 -8.63 -11.61
CA THR A 183 -14.75 -9.97 -12.13
C THR A 183 -15.51 -9.98 -13.46
N ARG A 184 -16.04 -8.84 -13.92
CA ARG A 184 -16.72 -8.71 -15.22
C ARG A 184 -15.78 -8.28 -16.35
N ASN A 185 -14.55 -7.89 -16.01
CA ASN A 185 -13.50 -7.58 -16.95
C ASN A 185 -12.69 -8.86 -17.30
N ASN A 186 -11.49 -8.72 -17.86
CA ASN A 186 -10.53 -9.81 -18.00
C ASN A 186 -9.98 -10.23 -16.63
N SER A 187 -10.77 -11.04 -15.92
CA SER A 187 -10.51 -11.43 -14.54
C SER A 187 -9.18 -12.17 -14.40
N VAL A 188 -8.37 -11.77 -13.41
CA VAL A 188 -7.20 -12.54 -13.02
C VAL A 188 -7.62 -13.83 -12.31
N PRO A 189 -6.83 -14.93 -12.41
CA PRO A 189 -7.09 -16.13 -11.64
C PRO A 189 -7.15 -15.82 -10.14
N LYS A 190 -8.15 -16.40 -9.45
CA LYS A 190 -8.39 -16.15 -8.03
C LYS A 190 -7.14 -16.40 -7.19
N GLY A 191 -6.77 -15.41 -6.39
CA GLY A 191 -5.58 -15.43 -5.55
C GLY A 191 -4.34 -14.82 -6.21
N LEU A 192 -4.37 -14.47 -7.51
CA LEU A 192 -3.29 -13.75 -8.18
C LEU A 192 -3.47 -12.23 -8.20
N GLU A 193 -4.59 -11.71 -7.69
CA GLU A 193 -4.88 -10.26 -7.61
C GLU A 193 -3.73 -9.51 -6.90
N PRO A 194 -3.21 -9.96 -5.74
CA PRO A 194 -2.12 -9.26 -5.06
C PRO A 194 -0.81 -9.25 -5.88
N ILE A 195 -0.53 -10.31 -6.65
CA ILE A 195 0.65 -10.37 -7.53
C ILE A 195 0.50 -9.38 -8.69
N ALA A 196 -0.69 -9.31 -9.30
CA ALA A 196 -0.97 -8.34 -10.36
C ALA A 196 -0.82 -6.89 -9.85
N VAL A 197 -1.27 -6.60 -8.63
CA VAL A 197 -1.04 -5.31 -7.97
C VAL A 197 0.45 -5.05 -7.75
N GLY A 198 1.23 -6.04 -7.31
CA GLY A 198 2.69 -5.91 -7.20
C GLY A 198 3.35 -5.57 -8.53
N LEU A 199 3.03 -6.31 -9.60
CA LEU A 199 3.58 -6.05 -10.94
C LEU A 199 3.23 -4.64 -11.45
N LEU A 200 2.00 -4.18 -11.21
CA LEU A 200 1.57 -2.82 -11.50
C LEU A 200 2.45 -1.78 -10.79
N ILE A 201 2.74 -1.97 -9.51
CA ILE A 201 3.57 -1.03 -8.72
C ILE A 201 5.02 -1.03 -9.22
N ILE A 202 5.55 -2.17 -9.70
CA ILE A 202 6.88 -2.22 -10.34
C ILE A 202 6.88 -1.32 -11.58
N VAL A 203 5.87 -1.44 -12.45
CA VAL A 203 5.77 -0.60 -13.65
C VAL A 203 5.64 0.88 -13.29
N LEU A 204 4.81 1.23 -12.30
CA LEU A 204 4.64 2.61 -11.85
C LEU A 204 5.92 3.21 -11.28
N THR A 205 6.64 2.47 -10.44
CA THR A 205 7.90 2.93 -9.84
C THR A 205 9.02 3.06 -10.86
N CYS A 206 9.10 2.15 -11.84
CA CYS A 206 10.04 2.26 -12.96
C CYS A 206 9.71 3.41 -13.92
N SER A 207 8.44 3.77 -14.08
CA SER A 207 8.00 4.80 -15.05
C SER A 207 7.96 6.20 -14.46
N LEU A 208 7.55 6.33 -13.18
CA LEU A 208 7.24 7.60 -12.53
C LEU A 208 8.04 7.84 -11.24
N GLY A 209 8.87 6.87 -10.81
CA GLY A 209 9.54 6.94 -9.50
C GLY A 209 10.65 7.99 -9.39
N MET A 210 11.21 8.47 -10.50
CA MET A 210 12.38 9.36 -10.50
C MET A 210 12.12 10.72 -9.83
N ASN A 211 10.91 11.26 -9.96
CA ASN A 211 10.60 12.60 -9.48
C ASN A 211 10.54 12.66 -7.95
N SER A 212 9.77 11.76 -7.33
CA SER A 212 9.46 11.82 -5.91
C SER A 212 9.26 10.45 -5.24
N GLY A 213 9.71 9.37 -5.89
CA GLY A 213 9.68 8.02 -5.34
C GLY A 213 8.31 7.32 -5.34
N CYS A 214 7.31 7.87 -6.07
CA CYS A 214 5.95 7.32 -6.16
C CYS A 214 5.36 6.94 -4.78
N ALA A 215 5.13 7.92 -3.89
CA ALA A 215 4.60 7.60 -2.56
C ALA A 215 3.27 6.84 -2.63
N MET A 216 2.32 7.32 -3.46
CA MET A 216 1.01 6.70 -3.80
C MET A 216 0.12 6.27 -2.61
N ASN A 217 0.57 6.50 -1.38
CA ASN A 217 -0.02 5.99 -0.15
C ASN A 217 0.30 6.97 1.00
N PRO A 218 -0.70 7.71 1.50
CA PRO A 218 -0.50 8.67 2.59
C PRO A 218 0.06 8.06 3.87
N ALA A 219 -0.34 6.83 4.24
CA ALA A 219 0.15 6.18 5.46
C ALA A 219 1.61 5.75 5.33
N ARG A 220 2.00 5.29 4.13
CA ARG A 220 3.38 4.91 3.79
C ARG A 220 4.37 6.06 3.87
N ASP A 221 3.90 7.29 3.76
CA ASP A 221 4.74 8.47 3.89
C ASP A 221 4.63 9.11 5.28
N LEU A 222 3.42 9.46 5.72
CA LEU A 222 3.21 10.22 6.96
C LEU A 222 3.61 9.41 8.21
N GLY A 223 3.30 8.11 8.26
CA GLY A 223 3.66 7.26 9.40
C GLY A 223 5.16 7.21 9.65
N PRO A 224 5.98 6.82 8.66
CA PRO A 224 7.44 6.82 8.77
C PRO A 224 8.03 8.22 8.95
N ARG A 225 7.44 9.26 8.36
CA ARG A 225 7.87 10.66 8.55
C ARG A 225 7.68 11.15 9.99
N LEU A 226 6.55 10.79 10.61
CA LEU A 226 6.32 11.08 12.04
C LEU A 226 7.33 10.33 12.91
N PHE A 227 7.67 9.09 12.56
CA PHE A 227 8.70 8.32 13.25
C PHE A 227 10.08 9.01 13.14
N THR A 228 10.54 9.35 11.93
CA THR A 228 11.87 9.96 11.76
C THR A 228 11.97 11.32 12.45
N ALA A 229 10.89 12.10 12.51
CA ALA A 229 10.85 13.37 13.23
C ALA A 229 11.26 13.23 14.70
N ILE A 230 10.80 12.17 15.37
CA ILE A 230 11.08 11.92 16.79
C ILE A 230 12.32 11.03 17.03
N ALA A 231 12.75 10.26 16.02
CA ALA A 231 13.84 9.29 16.13
C ALA A 231 15.25 9.89 15.97
N GLY A 232 15.36 11.17 15.60
CA GLY A 232 16.64 11.90 15.59
C GLY A 232 16.87 12.80 14.37
N TRP A 233 16.08 12.65 13.30
CA TRP A 233 16.17 13.54 12.13
C TRP A 233 15.56 14.93 12.37
N GLY A 234 14.74 15.07 13.41
CA GLY A 234 14.12 16.34 13.79
C GLY A 234 13.05 16.82 12.81
N MET A 235 12.61 18.06 12.99
CA MET A 235 11.47 18.61 12.23
C MET A 235 11.80 18.97 10.78
N GLU A 236 13.06 18.86 10.35
CA GLU A 236 13.45 19.08 8.96
C GLU A 236 12.71 18.14 8.00
N VAL A 237 12.30 16.95 8.47
CA VAL A 237 11.48 16.00 7.70
C VAL A 237 10.15 16.59 7.22
N PHE A 238 9.67 17.69 7.82
CA PHE A 238 8.47 18.41 7.40
C PHE A 238 8.75 19.69 6.61
N THR A 239 9.99 20.20 6.59
CA THR A 239 10.35 21.42 5.88
C THR A 239 11.14 21.17 4.59
N ALA A 240 11.83 20.04 4.49
CA ALA A 240 12.58 19.64 3.31
C ALA A 240 11.68 19.57 2.06
N GLY A 241 12.27 19.91 0.90
CA GLY A 241 11.55 19.92 -0.37
C GLY A 241 10.41 20.94 -0.43
N ASN A 242 10.62 22.14 0.13
CA ASN A 242 9.63 23.22 0.19
C ASN A 242 8.35 22.81 0.94
N ASN A 243 8.50 22.20 2.12
CA ASN A 243 7.41 21.61 2.90
C ASN A 243 6.70 20.47 2.15
N TRP A 244 7.46 19.52 1.61
CA TRP A 244 6.93 18.44 0.76
C TRP A 244 5.85 17.57 1.42
N TRP A 245 5.89 17.41 2.75
CA TRP A 245 5.14 16.41 3.52
C TRP A 245 3.65 16.28 3.22
N TRP A 246 2.97 17.37 2.82
CA TRP A 246 1.53 17.35 2.55
C TRP A 246 1.19 16.81 1.15
N VAL A 247 2.13 16.88 0.20
CA VAL A 247 1.94 16.39 -1.16
C VAL A 247 1.65 14.89 -1.20
N PRO A 248 2.46 13.98 -0.60
CA PRO A 248 2.18 12.54 -0.58
C PRO A 248 0.97 12.16 0.29
N ILE A 249 0.30 13.13 0.92
CA ILE A 249 -0.97 12.92 1.62
C ILE A 249 -2.14 13.31 0.72
N VAL A 250 -2.14 14.55 0.24
CA VAL A 250 -3.29 15.13 -0.48
C VAL A 250 -3.36 14.64 -1.92
N ALA A 251 -2.22 14.60 -2.63
CA ALA A 251 -2.19 14.23 -4.04
C ALA A 251 -2.63 12.76 -4.26
N PRO A 252 -2.18 11.77 -3.47
CA PRO A 252 -2.67 10.41 -3.62
C PRO A 252 -4.16 10.25 -3.31
N MET A 253 -4.71 11.00 -2.34
CA MET A 253 -6.14 10.96 -2.04
C MET A 253 -6.98 11.45 -3.22
N LEU A 254 -6.56 12.55 -3.85
CA LEU A 254 -7.20 13.07 -5.07
C LEU A 254 -7.02 12.09 -6.25
N GLY A 255 -5.79 11.64 -6.50
CA GLY A 255 -5.47 10.72 -7.59
C GLY A 255 -6.25 9.42 -7.48
N GLY A 256 -6.31 8.82 -6.29
CA GLY A 256 -7.02 7.56 -6.06
C GLY A 256 -8.51 7.64 -6.37
N VAL A 257 -9.17 8.74 -5.98
CA VAL A 257 -10.57 8.97 -6.33
C VAL A 257 -10.75 9.18 -7.83
N LEU A 258 -9.90 10.00 -8.46
CA LEU A 258 -9.96 10.24 -9.90
C LEU A 258 -9.78 8.93 -10.70
N GLY A 259 -8.78 8.13 -10.36
CA GLY A 259 -8.51 6.85 -11.01
C GLY A 259 -9.66 5.86 -10.92
N ALA A 260 -10.24 5.70 -9.72
CA ALA A 260 -11.41 4.86 -9.50
C ALA A 260 -12.63 5.34 -10.30
N MET A 261 -12.92 6.64 -10.28
CA MET A 261 -14.04 7.22 -11.03
C MET A 261 -13.83 7.09 -12.55
N THR A 262 -12.60 7.28 -13.04
CA THR A 262 -12.25 7.07 -14.45
C THR A 262 -12.52 5.63 -14.86
N TYR A 263 -12.10 4.62 -14.08
CA TYR A 263 -12.42 3.23 -14.38
C TYR A 263 -13.93 2.99 -14.46
N ILE A 264 -14.68 3.50 -13.48
CA ILE A 264 -16.13 3.32 -13.43
C ILE A 264 -16.78 3.87 -14.70
N VAL A 265 -16.48 5.13 -15.03
CA VAL A 265 -17.14 5.86 -16.14
C VAL A 265 -16.75 5.30 -17.50
N PHE A 266 -15.49 4.91 -17.68
CA PHE A 266 -14.97 4.51 -19.01
C PHE A 266 -15.01 3.01 -19.26
N ILE A 267 -15.11 2.17 -18.23
CA ILE A 267 -15.04 0.71 -18.36
C ILE A 267 -16.21 0.05 -17.63
N GLU A 268 -16.33 0.24 -16.32
CA GLU A 268 -17.22 -0.59 -15.48
C GLU A 268 -18.69 -0.52 -15.89
N ILE A 269 -19.19 0.68 -16.25
CA ILE A 269 -20.59 0.87 -16.67
C ILE A 269 -20.89 0.36 -18.07
N HIS A 270 -19.88 -0.07 -18.82
CA HIS A 270 -20.00 -0.57 -20.18
C HIS A 270 -19.91 -2.11 -20.28
N HIS A 271 -19.72 -2.81 -19.15
CA HIS A 271 -19.87 -4.26 -19.14
C HIS A 271 -21.31 -4.63 -19.52
N SER A 272 -21.46 -5.56 -20.46
CA SER A 272 -22.75 -6.14 -20.78
C SER A 272 -23.35 -6.80 -19.54
N ASP A 273 -24.66 -6.67 -19.37
CA ASP A 273 -25.42 -7.46 -18.39
C ASP A 273 -25.51 -8.92 -18.89
N THR A 274 -24.39 -9.63 -19.01
CA THR A 274 -24.43 -11.05 -19.35
C THR A 274 -25.03 -11.79 -18.16
N GLN A 275 -26.21 -12.38 -18.38
CA GLN A 275 -26.80 -13.30 -17.42
C GLN A 275 -25.83 -14.48 -17.22
N PRO A 276 -25.73 -15.05 -16.00
CA PRO A 276 -24.77 -16.09 -15.65
C PRO A 276 -25.10 -17.47 -16.26
N GLY A 277 -25.29 -17.53 -17.59
CA GLY A 277 -25.57 -18.72 -18.38
C GLY A 277 -25.02 -18.71 -19.81
N GLU A 278 -24.54 -17.59 -20.35
CA GLU A 278 -24.08 -17.51 -21.75
C GLU A 278 -22.59 -17.85 -21.98
N GLU A 279 -21.77 -17.98 -20.92
CA GLU A 279 -20.34 -18.33 -21.08
C GLU A 279 -20.12 -19.73 -21.68
N ASN A 280 -21.01 -20.69 -21.41
CA ASN A 280 -20.88 -22.04 -21.97
C ASN A 280 -21.18 -22.06 -23.49
N ASP A 281 -22.09 -21.21 -23.98
CA ASP A 281 -22.46 -21.17 -25.39
C ASP A 281 -21.37 -20.51 -26.27
N VAL A 282 -20.59 -19.58 -25.72
CA VAL A 282 -19.53 -18.90 -26.49
C VAL A 282 -18.34 -19.84 -26.71
N TYR A 283 -17.91 -20.58 -25.68
CA TYR A 283 -16.82 -21.56 -25.82
C TYR A 283 -17.21 -22.73 -26.73
N ASP A 284 -18.43 -23.27 -26.61
CA ASP A 284 -18.92 -24.35 -27.48
C ASP A 284 -19.02 -23.93 -28.96
N LYS A 285 -19.35 -22.66 -29.23
CA LYS A 285 -19.47 -22.16 -30.61
C LYS A 285 -18.12 -22.04 -31.32
N TYR A 286 -17.04 -21.76 -30.59
CA TYR A 286 -15.68 -21.69 -31.14
C TYR A 286 -15.01 -23.07 -31.29
N GLU A 287 -15.40 -24.07 -30.52
CA GLU A 287 -14.92 -25.45 -30.73
C GLU A 287 -15.61 -26.11 -31.95
N LEU A 288 -16.91 -25.88 -32.16
CA LEU A 288 -17.65 -26.49 -33.27
C LEU A 288 -17.39 -25.86 -34.65
N THR A 289 -16.88 -24.62 -34.71
CA THR A 289 -16.50 -23.99 -35.99
C THR A 289 -15.05 -24.28 -36.42
N ASN A 290 -14.26 -24.93 -35.55
CA ASN A 290 -12.86 -25.29 -35.81
C ASN A 290 -12.64 -26.81 -35.99
N MET A 291 -13.72 -27.60 -36.17
CA MET A 291 -13.68 -29.00 -36.64
C MET A 291 -14.24 -29.10 -38.06
#